data_AF-A0A3D3L4N5-F1
#
_entry.id   AF-A0A3D3L4N5-F1
#
_cell.length_a   1.000
_cell.length_b   1.000
_cell.length_c   1.000
_cell.angle_alpha   90.00
_cell.angle_beta   90.00
_cell.angle_gamma   90.00
#
_symmetry.space_group_name_H-M   'P 1'
#
loop_
_entity.id
_entity.type
_entity.pdbx_description
1 polymer ?
#
loop_
_entity_poly.entity_id
_entity_poly.type
_entity_poly.pdbx_seq_one_letter_code
_entity_poly.pdbx_strand_id
1 'polypeptide(L)'
;MKLFIILALVCYWLTCCAPSVAELAKTNPEAVVAKKDELLAGKSVSEETLMAVVNAYNTLGSSALKAKNYNEAEKQFKESLVLDNKNKQAKYGLAMIEGLRLFKKGNRSA
;
A
#
# COMPACT_ATOMS: atom_id res chain seq x y z
N MET A 1 -0.98 22.41 40.78
CA MET A 1 -1.66 21.10 40.66
C MET A 1 -2.84 21.09 39.70
N LYS A 2 -3.80 22.04 39.77
CA LYS A 2 -4.99 22.04 38.87
C LYS A 2 -4.66 22.13 37.37
N LEU A 3 -3.64 22.91 36.98
CA LEU A 3 -3.23 23.06 35.58
C LEU A 3 -2.64 21.77 34.97
N PHE A 4 -1.89 20.99 35.76
CA PHE A 4 -1.34 19.70 35.33
C PHE A 4 -2.42 18.63 35.16
N ILE A 5 -3.48 18.66 35.97
CA ILE A 5 -4.62 17.73 35.86
C ILE A 5 -5.44 18.05 34.61
N ILE A 6 -5.63 19.34 34.29
CA ILE A 6 -6.32 19.77 33.07
C ILE A 6 -5.51 19.39 31.83
N LEU A 7 -4.18 19.58 31.85
CA LEU A 7 -3.30 19.18 30.75
C LEU A 7 -3.31 17.65 30.53
N ALA A 8 -3.30 16.86 31.61
CA ALA A 8 -3.37 15.41 31.54
C ALA A 8 -4.71 14.91 30.98
N LEU A 9 -5.83 15.54 31.32
CA LEU A 9 -7.15 15.24 30.75
C LEU A 9 -7.25 15.61 29.27
N VAL A 10 -6.69 16.76 28.86
CA VAL A 10 -6.62 17.18 27.44
C VAL A 10 -5.76 16.21 26.62
N CYS A 11 -4.62 15.76 27.15
CA CYS A 11 -3.79 14.75 26.51
C CYS A 11 -4.49 13.39 26.44
N TYR A 12 -5.31 13.03 27.43
CA TYR A 12 -6.09 11.79 27.43
C TYR A 12 -7.12 11.76 26.29
N TRP A 13 -7.79 12.89 26.01
CA TRP A 13 -8.71 13.01 24.87
C TRP A 13 -8.03 13.04 23.50
N LEU A 14 -6.74 13.42 23.43
CA LEU A 14 -5.95 13.42 22.18
C LEU A 14 -5.48 12.02 21.75
N THR A 15 -5.59 11.00 22.60
CA THR A 15 -5.10 9.64 22.29
C THR A 15 -6.10 8.73 21.56
N CYS A 16 -7.30 9.22 21.21
CA CYS A 16 -8.40 8.37 20.72
C CYS A 16 -8.38 8.06 19.20
N CYS A 17 -7.42 8.54 18.41
CA CYS A 17 -7.52 8.48 16.94
C CYS A 17 -6.29 7.89 16.25
N ALA A 18 -5.88 6.67 16.60
CA ALA A 18 -5.01 5.91 15.71
C ALA A 18 -5.85 5.46 14.48
N PRO A 19 -5.45 5.81 13.25
CA PRO A 19 -6.18 5.39 12.04
C PRO A 19 -6.11 3.87 11.89
N SER A 20 -7.16 3.28 11.31
CA SER A 20 -7.16 1.85 10.97
C SER A 20 -6.13 1.57 9.88
N VAL A 21 -5.66 0.32 9.76
CA VAL A 21 -4.72 -0.08 8.70
C VAL A 21 -5.33 0.17 7.32
N ALA A 22 -6.65 -0.02 7.17
CA ALA A 22 -7.37 0.27 5.94
C ALA A 22 -7.37 1.76 5.56
N GLU A 23 -7.53 2.66 6.53
CA GLU A 23 -7.42 4.11 6.30
C GLU A 23 -5.97 4.54 6.04
N LEU A 24 -5.01 3.92 6.74
CA LEU A 24 -3.59 4.17 6.51
C LEU A 24 -3.17 3.72 5.11
N ALA A 25 -3.70 2.61 4.59
CA ALA A 25 -3.42 2.14 3.23
C ALA A 25 -3.87 3.13 2.15
N LYS A 26 -4.90 3.95 2.41
CA LYS A 26 -5.37 4.98 1.48
C LYS A 26 -4.55 6.26 1.57
N THR A 27 -4.16 6.65 2.79
CA THR A 27 -3.57 7.97 3.08
C THR A 27 -2.04 7.96 3.07
N ASN A 28 -1.42 6.84 3.44
CA ASN A 28 0.03 6.65 3.49
C ASN A 28 0.38 5.17 3.23
N PRO A 29 0.23 4.70 1.98
CA PRO A 29 0.49 3.32 1.62
C PRO A 29 1.96 2.89 1.85
N GLU A 30 2.91 3.82 1.76
CA GLU A 30 4.33 3.58 2.04
C GLU A 30 4.55 3.10 3.48
N ALA A 31 3.88 3.74 4.45
CA ALA A 31 3.96 3.35 5.85
C ALA A 31 3.39 1.93 6.09
N VAL A 32 2.32 1.57 5.38
CA VAL A 32 1.72 0.23 5.48
C VAL A 32 2.68 -0.85 4.97
N VAL A 33 3.28 -0.65 3.78
CA VAL A 33 4.21 -1.64 3.24
C VAL A 33 5.51 -1.72 4.05
N ALA A 34 5.98 -0.61 4.62
CA ALA A 34 7.15 -0.60 5.51
C ALA A 34 6.91 -1.40 6.79
N LYS A 35 5.68 -1.44 7.28
CA LYS A 35 5.27 -2.20 8.47
C LYS A 35 4.67 -3.57 8.14
N LYS A 36 4.75 -4.03 6.89
CA LYS A 36 4.16 -5.30 6.43
C LYS A 36 4.47 -6.46 7.38
N ASP A 37 5.73 -6.66 7.70
CA ASP A 37 6.16 -7.82 8.49
C ASP A 37 5.57 -7.76 9.91
N GLU A 38 5.52 -6.58 10.53
CA GLU A 38 4.86 -6.36 11.83
C GLU A 38 3.36 -6.66 11.75
N LEU A 39 2.68 -6.15 10.71
CA LEU A 39 1.24 -6.31 10.51
C LEU A 39 0.84 -7.78 10.23
N LEU A 40 1.74 -8.54 9.61
CA LEU A 40 1.49 -9.92 9.19
C LEU A 40 2.11 -10.98 10.12
N ALA A 41 2.87 -10.59 11.16
CA ALA A 41 3.51 -11.52 12.09
C ALA A 41 2.53 -12.21 13.09
N GLY A 42 1.28 -11.76 13.17
CA GLY A 42 0.29 -12.31 14.10
C GLY A 42 -0.15 -13.73 13.75
N LYS A 43 -0.44 -14.57 14.78
CA LYS A 43 -0.99 -15.93 14.61
C LYS A 43 -2.32 -15.98 13.86
N SER A 44 -3.07 -14.88 13.84
CA SER A 44 -4.33 -14.73 13.11
C SER A 44 -4.40 -13.32 12.51
N VAL A 45 -3.83 -13.14 11.33
CA VAL A 45 -3.95 -11.89 10.57
C VAL A 45 -5.40 -11.75 10.11
N SER A 46 -6.03 -10.62 10.41
CA SER A 46 -7.40 -10.38 9.92
C SER A 46 -7.38 -10.20 8.40
N GLU A 47 -8.44 -10.70 7.73
CA GLU A 47 -8.62 -10.51 6.28
C GLU A 47 -8.55 -9.03 5.92
N GLU A 48 -9.09 -8.16 6.77
CA GLU A 48 -9.01 -6.71 6.61
C GLU A 48 -7.56 -6.18 6.58
N THR A 49 -6.70 -6.66 7.49
CA THR A 49 -5.28 -6.25 7.54
C THR A 49 -4.55 -6.74 6.30
N LEU A 50 -4.78 -7.99 5.88
CA LEU A 50 -4.20 -8.54 4.66
C LEU A 50 -4.62 -7.69 3.44
N MET A 51 -5.92 -7.41 3.31
CA MET A 51 -6.45 -6.60 2.21
C MET A 51 -5.94 -5.16 2.22
N ALA A 52 -5.72 -4.57 3.40
CA ALA A 52 -5.12 -3.25 3.51
C ALA A 52 -3.67 -3.22 2.97
N VAL A 53 -2.86 -4.24 3.28
CA VAL A 53 -1.49 -4.36 2.74
C VAL A 53 -1.51 -4.58 1.23
N VAL A 54 -2.39 -5.46 0.72
CA VAL A 54 -2.62 -5.67 -0.73
C VAL A 54 -2.98 -4.35 -1.43
N ASN A 55 -3.92 -3.58 -0.86
CA ASN A 55 -4.36 -2.31 -1.41
C ASN A 55 -3.26 -1.24 -1.37
N ALA A 56 -2.41 -1.23 -0.34
CA ALA A 56 -1.26 -0.34 -0.27
C ALA A 56 -0.28 -0.61 -1.42
N TYR A 57 0.10 -1.87 -1.65
CA TYR A 57 0.95 -2.27 -2.78
C TYR A 57 0.33 -1.88 -4.13
N ASN A 58 -0.96 -2.12 -4.31
CA ASN A 58 -1.69 -1.73 -5.53
C ASN A 58 -1.67 -0.21 -5.76
N THR A 59 -1.80 0.57 -4.70
CA THR A 59 -1.78 2.03 -4.75
C THR A 59 -0.40 2.54 -5.15
N LEU A 60 0.66 2.02 -4.54
CA LEU A 60 2.04 2.33 -4.91
C LEU A 60 2.35 1.94 -6.36
N GLY A 61 1.91 0.75 -6.78
CA GLY A 61 2.05 0.28 -8.16
C GLY A 61 1.36 1.22 -9.16
N SER A 62 0.15 1.65 -8.85
CA SER A 62 -0.63 2.57 -9.68
C SER A 62 0.02 3.96 -9.75
N SER A 63 0.55 4.47 -8.63
CA SER A 63 1.28 5.74 -8.57
C SER A 63 2.58 5.69 -9.38
N ALA A 64 3.37 4.63 -9.24
CA ALA A 64 4.57 4.41 -10.03
C ALA A 64 4.26 4.28 -11.54
N LEU A 65 3.16 3.60 -11.90
CA LEU A 65 2.71 3.48 -13.28
C LEU A 65 2.36 4.84 -13.89
N LYS A 66 1.63 5.68 -13.14
CA LYS A 66 1.31 7.08 -13.54
C LYS A 66 2.58 7.92 -13.72
N ALA A 67 3.57 7.72 -12.86
CA ALA A 67 4.90 8.34 -12.96
C ALA A 67 5.78 7.74 -14.07
N LYS A 68 5.28 6.77 -14.86
CA LYS A 68 6.02 6.02 -15.89
C LYS A 68 7.23 5.26 -15.36
N ASN A 69 7.32 5.06 -14.05
CA ASN A 69 8.34 4.21 -13.43
C ASN A 69 7.87 2.75 -13.46
N TYR A 70 7.98 2.13 -14.64
CA TYR A 70 7.45 0.79 -14.89
C TYR A 70 8.13 -0.30 -14.06
N ASN A 71 9.40 -0.12 -13.69
CA ASN A 71 10.12 -1.09 -12.87
C ASN A 71 9.60 -1.09 -11.44
N GLU A 72 9.40 0.10 -10.86
CA GLU A 72 8.83 0.19 -9.51
C GLU A 72 7.36 -0.25 -9.50
N ALA A 73 6.58 0.14 -10.51
CA ALA A 73 5.20 -0.30 -10.64
C ALA A 73 5.08 -1.83 -10.68
N GLU A 74 5.93 -2.49 -11.48
CA GLU A 74 5.98 -3.94 -11.56
C GLU A 74 6.34 -4.59 -10.23
N LYS A 75 7.34 -4.06 -9.52
CA LYS A 75 7.73 -4.56 -8.19
C LYS A 75 6.55 -4.53 -7.22
N GLN A 76 5.85 -3.39 -7.14
CA GLN A 76 4.74 -3.20 -6.20
C GLN A 76 3.55 -4.11 -6.56
N PHE A 77 3.20 -4.25 -7.84
CA PHE A 77 2.14 -5.19 -8.25
C PHE A 77 2.52 -6.65 -8.02
N LYS A 78 3.79 -7.03 -8.14
CA LYS A 78 4.25 -8.39 -7.80
C LYS A 78 4.10 -8.67 -6.31
N GLU A 79 4.46 -7.74 -5.43
CA GLU A 79 4.26 -7.88 -3.98
C GLU A 79 2.77 -8.04 -3.63
N SER A 80 1.88 -7.28 -4.28
CA SER A 80 0.43 -7.47 -4.15
C SER A 80 -0.01 -8.91 -4.48
N LEU A 81 0.53 -9.49 -5.57
CA LEU A 81 0.22 -10.87 -5.98
C LEU A 81 0.85 -11.95 -5.12
N VAL A 82 1.91 -11.65 -4.38
CA VAL A 82 2.45 -12.58 -3.35
C VAL A 82 1.44 -12.76 -2.22
N LEU A 83 0.72 -11.69 -1.86
CA LEU A 83 -0.28 -11.70 -0.78
C LEU A 83 -1.68 -12.16 -1.26
N ASP A 84 -2.09 -11.71 -2.45
CA ASP A 84 -3.34 -12.12 -3.11
C ASP A 84 -3.08 -12.47 -4.57
N ASN A 85 -2.84 -13.74 -4.86
CA ASN A 85 -2.53 -14.21 -6.21
C ASN A 85 -3.70 -14.06 -7.22
N LYS A 86 -4.92 -13.72 -6.75
CA LYS A 86 -6.09 -13.46 -7.60
C LYS A 86 -6.35 -11.97 -7.76
N ASN A 87 -5.50 -11.09 -7.22
CA ASN A 87 -5.70 -9.66 -7.27
C ASN A 87 -5.81 -9.15 -8.71
N LYS A 88 -7.02 -8.74 -9.09
CA LYS A 88 -7.32 -8.33 -10.47
C LYS A 88 -6.59 -7.04 -10.86
N GLN A 89 -6.48 -6.09 -9.94
CA GLN A 89 -5.81 -4.81 -10.18
C GLN A 89 -4.32 -5.00 -10.45
N ALA A 90 -3.64 -5.83 -9.64
CA ALA A 90 -2.23 -6.11 -9.84
C ALA A 90 -1.96 -6.83 -11.18
N LYS A 91 -2.77 -7.85 -11.52
CA LYS A 91 -2.67 -8.54 -12.83
C LYS A 91 -2.86 -7.58 -14.00
N TYR A 92 -3.86 -6.71 -13.92
CA TYR A 92 -4.10 -5.68 -14.92
C TYR A 92 -2.91 -4.71 -15.04
N GLY A 93 -2.40 -4.23 -13.90
CA GLY A 93 -1.23 -3.35 -13.86
C GLY A 93 0.00 -3.95 -14.53
N LEU A 94 0.30 -5.22 -14.25
CA LEU A 94 1.40 -5.95 -14.90
C LEU A 94 1.19 -6.11 -16.41
N ALA A 95 -0.02 -6.47 -16.85
CA ALA A 95 -0.33 -6.58 -18.27
C ALA A 95 -0.16 -5.24 -19.01
N MET A 96 -0.57 -4.13 -18.37
CA MET A 96 -0.41 -2.79 -18.93
C MET A 96 1.07 -2.39 -19.05
N ILE A 97 1.89 -2.70 -18.03
CA ILE A 97 3.34 -2.49 -18.07
C ILE A 97 3.98 -3.25 -19.24
N GLU A 98 3.60 -4.52 -19.42
CA GLU A 98 4.14 -5.34 -20.50
C GLU A 98 3.76 -4.80 -21.88
N GLY A 99 2.50 -4.42 -22.07
CA GLY A 99 2.05 -3.76 -23.30
C GLY A 99 2.83 -2.48 -23.62
N LEU A 100 3.08 -1.64 -22.60
CA LEU A 100 3.86 -0.41 -22.76
C LEU A 100 5.32 -0.67 -23.15
N ARG A 101 5.94 -1.74 -22.61
CA ARG A 101 7.30 -2.15 -22.98
C ARG A 101 7.38 -2.64 -24.42
N LEU A 102 6.42 -3.46 -24.84
CA LEU A 102 6.33 -3.93 -26.22
C LEU A 102 6.14 -2.77 -27.20
N PHE A 103 5.25 -1.83 -26.89
CA PHE A 103 5.04 -0.62 -27.67
C PHE A 103 6.34 0.19 -27.82
N LYS A 104 7.07 0.42 -26.71
CA LYS A 104 8.35 1.13 -26.72
C LYS A 104 9.42 0.40 -27.54
N LYS A 105 9.46 -0.94 -27.49
CA LYS A 105 10.41 -1.74 -28.28
C LYS A 105 10.09 -1.66 -29.78
N GLY A 106 8.82 -1.77 -30.15
CA GLY A 106 8.36 -1.60 -31.54
C GLY A 106 8.75 -0.24 -32.11
N ASN A 107 8.56 0.83 -31.33
CA ASN A 107 8.95 2.19 -31.73
C ASN A 107 10.48 2.42 -31.84
N ARG A 108 11.31 1.53 -31.29
CA ARG A 108 12.78 1.60 -31.42
C ARG A 108 13.32 0.74 -32.57
N SER A 109 12.47 -0.08 -33.16
CA SER A 109 12.83 -1.05 -34.21
C SER A 109 12.34 -0.60 -35.60
N ALA A 110 11.68 0.56 -35.68
CA ALA A 110 11.25 1.24 -36.90
C ALA A 110 12.14 2.46 -37.14
#